data_AF-A0A1D3L5K6-F1
#
_entry.id   AF-A0A1D3L5K6-F1
#
_cell.length_a   1.000
_cell.length_b   1.000
_cell.length_c   1.000
_cell.angle_alpha   90.00
_cell.angle_beta   90.00
_cell.angle_gamma   90.00
#
_symmetry.space_group_name_H-M   'P 1'
#
loop_
_entity.id
_entity.type
_entity.pdbx_description
1 polymer ?
#
loop_
_entity_poly.entity_id
_entity_poly.type
_entity_poly.pdbx_seq_one_letter_code
_entity_poly.pdbx_strand_id
1 'polypeptide(L)'
;MGKSKDYEAIIKGLELKLKEKEFEIQELRVKLQDKYEMLQDRIEEKKILEKRLEQFELNDATLKMGKLDEVTLENHKLEHRVQVTKKQLDEARGDLKFQERVIEDLENRGFLDFLLKRVPKSFREYKKP
;
A
#
# COMPACT_ATOMS: atom_id res chain seq x y z
N MET A 1 -62.79 0.76 -70.41
CA MET A 1 -61.30 0.82 -70.44
C MET A 1 -60.67 1.84 -69.48
N GLY A 2 -61.38 2.87 -68.97
CA GLY A 2 -60.79 3.90 -68.08
C GLY A 2 -60.32 3.42 -66.70
N LYS A 3 -61.12 2.63 -65.98
CA LYS A 3 -60.79 2.15 -64.62
C LYS A 3 -59.51 1.30 -64.55
N SER A 4 -59.20 0.54 -65.60
CA SER A 4 -58.00 -0.31 -65.64
C SER A 4 -56.70 0.50 -65.67
N LYS A 5 -56.69 1.65 -66.33
CA LYS A 5 -55.52 2.54 -66.40
C LYS A 5 -55.27 3.26 -65.09
N ASP A 6 -56.32 3.59 -64.33
CA ASP A 6 -56.19 4.20 -63.00
C ASP A 6 -55.56 3.25 -61.98
N TYR A 7 -55.96 1.98 -61.97
CA TYR A 7 -55.34 0.96 -61.10
C TYR A 7 -53.87 0.73 -61.46
N GLU A 8 -53.52 0.74 -62.74
CA GLU A 8 -52.15 0.56 -63.21
C GLU A 8 -51.22 1.71 -62.78
N ALA A 9 -51.72 2.94 -62.76
CA ALA A 9 -50.99 4.10 -62.23
C ALA A 9 -50.81 4.03 -60.70
N ILE A 10 -51.84 3.58 -59.97
CA ILE A 10 -51.77 3.38 -58.51
C ILE A 10 -50.74 2.29 -58.16
N ILE A 11 -50.75 1.17 -58.89
CA ILE A 11 -49.80 0.06 -58.70
C ILE A 11 -48.36 0.56 -58.90
N LYS A 12 -48.07 1.28 -59.99
CA LYS A 12 -46.73 1.86 -60.22
C LYS A 12 -46.31 2.83 -59.12
N GLY A 13 -47.23 3.64 -58.60
CA GLY A 13 -46.95 4.53 -57.48
C GLY A 13 -46.63 3.78 -56.18
N LEU A 14 -47.31 2.67 -55.92
CA LEU A 14 -47.04 1.80 -54.78
C LEU A 14 -45.71 1.04 -54.93
N GLU A 15 -45.39 0.55 -56.13
CA GLU A 15 -44.10 -0.09 -56.43
C GLU A 15 -42.92 0.86 -56.22
N LEU A 16 -43.08 2.14 -56.60
CA LEU A 16 -42.04 3.15 -56.39
C LEU A 16 -41.81 3.42 -54.90
N LYS A 17 -42.90 3.59 -54.13
CA LYS A 17 -42.83 3.73 -52.67
C LYS A 17 -42.24 2.49 -52.00
N LEU A 18 -42.55 1.30 -52.49
CA LEU A 18 -41.99 0.06 -51.98
C LEU A 18 -40.46 0.07 -52.14
N LYS A 19 -39.97 0.42 -53.34
CA LYS A 19 -38.53 0.52 -53.62
C LYS A 19 -37.83 1.58 -52.77
N GLU A 20 -38.45 2.75 -52.58
CA GLU A 20 -37.92 3.79 -51.69
C GLU A 20 -37.81 3.27 -50.25
N LYS A 21 -38.82 2.57 -49.75
CA LYS A 21 -38.81 1.99 -48.40
C LYS A 21 -37.82 0.84 -48.26
N GLU A 22 -37.68 -0.01 -49.27
CA GLU A 22 -36.65 -1.05 -49.30
C GLU A 22 -35.25 -0.45 -49.24
N PHE A 23 -35.01 0.64 -49.98
CA PHE A 23 -33.74 1.37 -49.95
C PHE A 23 -33.47 1.98 -48.57
N GLU A 24 -34.45 2.67 -47.97
CA GLU A 24 -34.34 3.21 -46.60
C GLU A 24 -34.02 2.10 -45.58
N ILE A 25 -34.70 0.95 -45.67
CA ILE A 25 -34.44 -0.20 -44.79
C ILE A 25 -33.00 -0.69 -44.96
N GLN A 26 -32.51 -0.75 -46.19
CA GLN A 26 -31.16 -1.22 -46.48
C GLN A 26 -30.10 -0.24 -45.94
N GLU A 27 -30.31 1.06 -46.12
CA GLU A 27 -29.44 2.10 -45.57
C GLU A 27 -29.42 2.05 -44.03
N LEU A 28 -30.58 1.88 -43.39
CA LEU A 28 -30.67 1.74 -41.93
C LEU A 28 -29.98 0.48 -41.43
N ARG A 29 -30.05 -0.64 -42.16
CA ARG A 29 -29.34 -1.88 -41.80
C ARG A 29 -27.83 -1.69 -41.83
N VAL A 30 -27.30 -1.01 -42.85
CA VAL A 30 -25.85 -0.70 -42.92
C VAL A 30 -25.45 0.18 -41.74
N LYS A 31 -26.18 1.28 -41.48
CA LYS A 31 -25.90 2.14 -40.32
C LYS A 31 -25.96 1.37 -39.00
N LEU A 32 -26.90 0.46 -38.85
CA LEU A 32 -27.03 -0.38 -37.66
C LEU A 32 -25.82 -1.30 -37.51
N GLN A 33 -25.40 -1.95 -38.59
CA GLN A 33 -24.23 -2.82 -38.64
C GLN A 33 -22.97 -2.05 -38.19
N ASP A 34 -22.70 -0.88 -38.78
CA ASP A 34 -21.56 -0.04 -38.44
C ASP A 34 -21.56 0.32 -36.95
N LYS A 35 -22.73 0.65 -36.39
CA LYS A 35 -22.86 0.97 -34.97
C LYS A 35 -22.64 -0.24 -34.07
N TYR A 36 -23.04 -1.43 -34.50
CA TYR A 36 -22.77 -2.67 -33.77
C TYR A 36 -21.28 -2.98 -33.72
N GLU A 37 -20.56 -2.84 -34.84
CA GLU A 37 -19.11 -3.04 -34.91
C GLU A 37 -18.38 -2.05 -34.00
N MET A 38 -18.70 -0.75 -34.10
CA MET A 38 -18.14 0.26 -33.19
C MET A 38 -18.42 -0.02 -31.71
N LEU A 39 -19.58 -0.59 -31.39
CA LEU A 39 -19.93 -0.95 -30.01
C LEU A 39 -19.10 -2.14 -29.52
N GLN A 40 -18.88 -3.14 -30.37
CA GLN A 40 -18.02 -4.28 -30.04
C GLN A 40 -16.59 -3.84 -29.78
N ASP A 41 -16.02 -3.00 -30.63
CA ASP A 41 -14.68 -2.43 -30.44
C ASP A 41 -14.56 -1.73 -29.09
N ARG A 42 -15.54 -0.88 -28.75
CA ARG A 42 -15.57 -0.18 -27.46
C ARG A 42 -15.71 -1.12 -26.27
N ILE A 43 -16.45 -2.21 -26.40
CA ILE A 43 -16.57 -3.22 -25.34
C ILE A 43 -15.23 -3.93 -25.14
N GLU A 44 -14.50 -4.23 -26.21
CA GLU A 44 -13.17 -4.83 -26.14
C GLU A 44 -12.15 -3.89 -25.51
N GLU A 45 -12.12 -2.63 -25.94
CA GLU A 45 -11.28 -1.59 -25.33
C GLU A 45 -11.57 -1.45 -23.82
N LYS A 46 -12.86 -1.43 -23.43
CA LYS A 46 -13.25 -1.36 -22.02
C LYS A 46 -12.70 -2.54 -21.23
N LYS A 47 -12.80 -3.77 -21.75
CA LYS A 47 -12.25 -4.96 -21.09
C LYS A 47 -10.73 -4.90 -20.93
N ILE A 48 -10.02 -4.35 -21.92
CA ILE A 48 -8.56 -4.16 -21.84
C ILE A 48 -8.22 -3.13 -20.76
N LEU A 49 -8.96 -2.02 -20.70
CA LEU A 49 -8.77 -0.98 -19.69
C LEU A 49 -9.05 -1.48 -18.27
N GLU A 50 -10.12 -2.26 -18.09
CA GLU A 50 -10.46 -2.89 -16.79
C GLU A 50 -9.31 -3.77 -16.30
N LYS A 51 -8.78 -4.66 -17.17
CA LYS A 51 -7.62 -5.51 -16.81
C LYS A 51 -6.39 -4.70 -16.45
N ARG A 52 -6.11 -3.61 -17.16
CA ARG A 52 -4.98 -2.72 -16.84
C ARG A 52 -5.19 -2.01 -15.51
N LEU A 53 -6.40 -1.58 -15.23
CA LEU A 53 -6.76 -0.92 -13.98
C LEU A 53 -6.56 -1.88 -12.79
N GLU A 54 -7.05 -3.11 -12.89
CA GLU A 54 -6.82 -4.16 -11.89
C GLU A 54 -5.31 -4.42 -11.66
N GLN A 55 -4.51 -4.47 -12.74
CA GLN A 55 -3.06 -4.62 -12.62
C GLN A 55 -2.39 -3.43 -11.92
N PHE A 56 -2.82 -2.21 -12.22
CA PHE A 56 -2.29 -1.02 -11.55
C PHE A 56 -2.63 -0.99 -10.07
N GLU A 57 -3.87 -1.34 -9.69
CA GLU A 57 -4.29 -1.42 -8.30
C GLU A 57 -3.47 -2.47 -7.53
N LEU A 58 -3.24 -3.65 -8.12
CA LEU A 58 -2.43 -4.70 -7.52
C LEU A 58 -0.97 -4.26 -7.35
N ASN A 59 -0.40 -3.59 -8.35
CA ASN A 59 0.96 -3.07 -8.27
C ASN A 59 1.11 -1.98 -7.19
N ASP A 60 0.16 -1.06 -7.09
CA ASP A 60 0.15 -0.03 -6.06
C ASP A 60 0.02 -0.63 -4.65
N ALA A 61 -0.86 -1.62 -4.48
CA ALA A 61 -0.98 -2.37 -3.23
C ALA A 61 0.33 -3.06 -2.85
N THR A 62 0.98 -3.72 -3.82
CA THR A 62 2.27 -4.40 -3.61
C THR A 62 3.38 -3.43 -3.19
N LEU A 63 3.46 -2.26 -3.85
CA LEU A 63 4.44 -1.22 -3.51
C LEU A 63 4.20 -0.66 -2.10
N LYS A 64 2.94 -0.45 -1.72
CA LYS A 64 2.57 0.01 -0.38
C LYS A 64 2.93 -1.02 0.69
N MET A 65 2.70 -2.31 0.42
CA MET A 65 3.11 -3.39 1.32
C MET A 65 4.63 -3.44 1.48
N GLY A 66 5.40 -3.37 0.39
CA GLY A 66 6.86 -3.37 0.46
C GLY A 66 7.41 -2.22 1.32
N LYS A 67 6.86 -1.00 1.17
CA LYS A 67 7.23 0.15 2.03
C LYS A 67 6.89 -0.08 3.49
N LEU A 68 5.75 -0.73 3.78
CA LEU A 68 5.34 -1.03 5.14
C LEU A 68 6.27 -2.07 5.79
N ASP A 69 6.69 -3.08 5.04
CA ASP A 69 7.63 -4.10 5.51
C ASP A 69 9.01 -3.48 5.82
N GLU A 70 9.49 -2.56 4.98
CA GLU A 70 10.73 -1.81 5.21
C GLU A 70 10.66 -1.00 6.51
N VAL A 71 9.60 -0.21 6.70
CA VAL A 71 9.40 0.59 7.92
C VAL A 71 9.28 -0.30 9.15
N THR A 72 8.59 -1.44 9.04
CA THR A 72 8.42 -2.39 10.15
C THR A 72 9.77 -2.99 10.56
N LEU A 73 10.60 -3.36 9.58
CA LEU A 73 11.95 -3.87 9.84
C LEU A 73 12.84 -2.83 10.51
N GLU A 74 12.80 -1.57 10.04
CA GLU A 74 13.54 -0.47 10.66
C GLU A 74 13.07 -0.21 12.09
N ASN A 75 11.76 -0.23 12.33
CA ASN A 75 11.21 -0.05 13.66
C ASN A 75 11.67 -1.15 14.62
N HIS A 76 11.65 -2.42 14.20
CA HIS A 76 12.17 -3.52 15.03
C HIS A 76 13.66 -3.39 15.34
N LYS A 77 14.47 -2.93 14.39
CA LYS A 77 15.90 -2.64 14.64
C LYS A 77 16.06 -1.53 15.68
N LEU A 78 15.26 -0.48 15.59
CA LEU A 78 15.26 0.63 16.56
C LEU A 78 14.81 0.17 17.94
N GLU A 79 13.72 -0.60 18.03
CA GLU A 79 13.22 -1.20 19.28
C GLU A 79 14.30 -2.03 19.96
N HIS A 80 14.98 -2.90 19.21
CA HIS A 80 16.08 -3.71 19.74
C HIS A 80 17.23 -2.82 20.26
N ARG A 81 17.63 -1.79 19.51
CA ARG A 81 18.67 -0.85 19.94
C ARG A 81 18.26 -0.10 21.22
N VAL A 82 17.02 0.34 21.32
CA VAL A 82 16.49 0.98 22.53
C VAL A 82 16.54 0.02 23.72
N GLN A 83 16.17 -1.23 23.53
CA GLN A 83 16.24 -2.23 24.61
C GLN A 83 17.68 -2.48 25.07
N VAL A 84 18.64 -2.63 24.15
CA VAL A 84 20.05 -2.85 24.49
C VAL A 84 20.64 -1.64 25.20
N THR A 85 20.46 -0.44 24.64
CA THR A 85 20.97 0.79 25.24
C THR A 85 20.35 1.08 26.61
N LYS A 86 19.06 0.76 26.80
CA LYS A 86 18.41 0.85 28.12
C LYS A 86 19.07 -0.09 29.13
N LYS A 87 19.33 -1.34 28.76
CA LYS A 87 20.03 -2.30 29.64
C LYS A 87 21.41 -1.78 30.05
N GLN A 88 22.19 -1.30 29.09
CA GLN A 88 23.51 -0.71 29.36
C GLN A 88 23.43 0.52 30.28
N LEU A 89 22.41 1.37 30.10
CA LEU A 89 22.20 2.53 30.96
C LEU A 89 21.80 2.12 32.38
N ASP A 90 20.95 1.10 32.52
CA ASP A 90 20.52 0.58 33.81
C ASP A 90 21.69 -0.11 34.55
N GLU A 91 22.55 -0.83 33.84
CA GLU A 91 23.80 -1.40 34.35
C GLU A 91 24.75 -0.30 34.85
N ALA A 92 25.04 0.70 34.01
CA ALA A 92 25.90 1.82 34.38
C ALA A 92 25.36 2.60 35.58
N ARG A 93 24.03 2.77 35.68
CA ARG A 93 23.39 3.37 36.87
C ARG A 93 23.56 2.50 38.11
N GLY A 94 23.51 1.18 37.97
CA GLY A 94 23.80 0.24 39.05
C GLY A 94 25.23 0.38 39.56
N ASP A 95 26.19 0.43 38.65
CA ASP A 95 27.61 0.60 38.95
C ASP A 95 27.90 1.93 39.63
N LEU A 96 27.32 3.03 39.13
CA LEU A 96 27.45 4.35 39.76
C LEU A 96 26.92 4.35 41.20
N LYS A 97 25.74 3.77 41.45
CA LYS A 97 25.18 3.64 42.80
C LYS A 97 26.02 2.75 43.72
N PHE A 98 26.74 1.77 43.17
CA PHE A 98 27.66 0.97 43.95
C PHE A 98 28.92 1.76 44.29
N GLN A 99 29.50 2.48 43.31
CA GLN A 99 30.65 3.35 43.52
C GLN A 99 30.35 4.47 44.54
N GLU A 100 29.18 5.08 44.46
CA GLU A 100 28.72 6.11 45.40
C GLU A 100 28.69 5.57 46.84
N ARG A 101 28.13 4.36 47.04
CA ARG A 101 28.19 3.66 48.35
C ARG A 101 29.61 3.38 48.82
N VAL A 102 30.51 2.99 47.91
CA VAL A 102 31.93 2.76 48.25
C VAL A 102 32.59 4.06 48.70
N ILE A 103 32.29 5.19 48.06
CA ILE A 103 32.80 6.51 48.43
C ILE A 103 32.26 6.91 49.81
N GLU A 104 30.94 6.83 50.03
CA GLU A 104 30.32 7.14 51.31
C GLU A 104 30.91 6.30 52.47
N ASP A 105 31.13 4.99 52.24
CA ASP A 105 31.75 4.10 53.24
C ASP A 105 33.22 4.47 53.53
N LEU A 106 33.94 5.00 52.55
CA LEU A 106 35.31 5.48 52.72
C LEU A 106 35.36 6.84 53.44
N GLU A 107 34.43 7.74 53.14
CA GLU A 107 34.30 9.06 53.77
C GLU A 107 33.90 8.95 55.24
N ASN A 108 32.98 8.04 55.57
CA ASN A 108 32.51 7.79 56.93
C ASN A 108 33.46 6.91 57.77
N ARG A 109 34.66 6.62 57.26
CA ARG A 109 35.64 5.76 57.94
C ARG A 109 36.27 6.47 59.13
N GLY A 110 36.25 5.83 60.30
CA GLY A 110 36.88 6.36 61.51
C GLY A 110 38.41 6.50 61.41
N PHE A 111 38.97 7.52 62.06
CA PHE A 111 40.40 7.85 62.07
C PHE A 111 41.30 6.66 62.50
N LEU A 112 40.86 5.86 63.48
CA LEU A 112 41.58 4.67 63.94
C LEU A 112 41.60 3.55 62.88
N ASP A 113 40.50 3.35 62.15
CA ASP A 113 40.44 2.37 61.07
C ASP A 113 41.31 2.77 59.88
N PHE A 114 41.42 4.08 59.62
CA PHE A 114 42.35 4.64 58.64
C PHE A 114 43.81 4.32 59.00
N LEU A 115 44.22 4.61 60.23
CA LEU A 115 45.57 4.32 60.75
C LEU A 115 45.90 2.81 60.74
N LEU A 116 44.93 1.95 61.05
CA LEU A 116 45.08 0.49 61.05
C LEU A 116 44.95 -0.17 59.66
N LYS A 117 44.87 0.62 58.57
CA LYS A 117 44.68 0.15 57.18
C LYS A 117 43.46 -0.78 56.97
N ARG A 118 42.46 -0.72 57.84
CA ARG A 118 41.22 -1.51 57.73
C ARG A 118 40.23 -0.87 56.76
N VAL A 119 40.10 -1.42 55.56
CA VAL A 119 39.17 -0.91 54.54
C VAL A 119 37.76 -1.53 54.64
N PRO A 120 36.69 -0.75 54.31
CA PRO A 120 35.30 -1.22 54.25
C PRO A 120 35.11 -2.42 53.31
N LYS A 121 34.05 -3.21 53.56
CA LYS A 121 33.74 -4.41 52.76
C LYS A 121 33.39 -4.05 51.31
N SER A 122 32.61 -2.99 51.11
CA SER A 122 32.25 -2.42 49.81
C SER A 122 33.48 -2.09 48.95
N PHE A 123 34.51 -1.46 49.54
CA PHE A 123 35.76 -1.17 48.84
C PHE A 123 36.56 -2.44 48.49
N ARG A 124 36.50 -3.49 49.33
CA ARG A 124 37.14 -4.78 49.00
C ARG A 124 36.40 -5.47 47.85
N GLU A 125 35.08 -5.39 47.83
CA GLU A 125 34.25 -5.94 46.74
C GLU A 125 34.48 -5.18 45.43
N TYR A 126 34.60 -3.85 45.48
CA TYR A 126 35.00 -3.04 44.32
C TYR A 126 36.38 -3.41 43.76
N LYS A 127 37.32 -3.81 44.63
CA LYS A 127 38.68 -4.19 44.24
C LYS A 127 38.84 -5.67 43.84
N LYS A 128 37.82 -6.50 43.99
CA LYS A 128 37.88 -7.90 43.51
C LYS A 128 37.87 -7.89 41.98
N PRO A 129 38.73 -8.71 41.33
CA PRO A 129 38.76 -8.83 39.88
C PRO A 129 37.47 -9.44 39.32
#